data_AF-A0A833HKA9-F1
#
_entry.id   AF-A0A833HKA9-F1
#
_cell.length_a   1.000
_cell.length_b   1.000
_cell.length_c   1.000
_cell.angle_alpha   90.00
_cell.angle_beta   90.00
_cell.angle_gamma   90.00
#
_symmetry.space_group_name_H-M   'P 1'
#
loop_
_entity.id
_entity.type
_entity.pdbx_description
1 polymer ?
#
loop_
_entity_poly.entity_id
_entity_poly.type
_entity_poly.pdbx_seq_one_letter_code
_entity_poly.pdbx_strand_id
1 'polypeptide(L)'
;MFRHSWRVGALAGIDLKLHFTFPLVLALGALQWGSAHGGAGALFGALLMLALFGCVALHELGHALAARRFGIPTREIVLFPLGGVALLARSARRPAEEFWIALAGPAVNVAIAALLALVLGLAPAALPGEASGLLRAAPGGPSLPSFLH
;
A
#
# COMPACT_ATOMS: atom_id res chain seq x y z
N MET A 1 -3.92 -19.31 -14.38
CA MET A 1 -4.38 -17.96 -13.98
C MET A 1 -3.54 -16.81 -14.56
N PHE A 2 -2.29 -17.01 -15.00
CA PHE A 2 -1.41 -15.93 -15.55
C PHE A 2 -1.45 -15.75 -17.08
N ARG A 3 -2.31 -16.46 -17.80
CA ARG A 3 -2.29 -16.56 -19.27
C ARG A 3 -2.57 -15.24 -20.02
N HIS A 4 -3.11 -14.23 -19.33
CA HIS A 4 -3.52 -12.95 -19.91
C HIS A 4 -2.85 -11.77 -19.19
N SER A 5 -1.52 -11.82 -19.07
CA SER A 5 -0.73 -10.71 -18.56
C SER A 5 0.30 -10.27 -19.59
N TRP A 6 0.51 -8.96 -19.71
CA TRP A 6 1.46 -8.35 -20.63
C TRP A 6 2.63 -7.78 -19.85
N ARG A 7 3.85 -8.01 -20.34
CA ARG A 7 5.06 -7.42 -19.77
C ARG A 7 5.09 -5.94 -20.11
N VAL A 8 5.20 -5.10 -19.10
CA VAL A 8 5.20 -3.64 -19.24
C VAL A 8 6.59 -3.06 -19.01
N GLY A 9 7.43 -3.75 -18.24
CA GLY A 9 8.81 -3.38 -18.03
C GLY A 9 9.54 -4.35 -17.11
N ALA A 10 10.71 -3.94 -16.63
CA ALA A 10 11.44 -4.65 -15.59
C ALA A 10 11.97 -3.66 -14.56
N LEU A 11 11.81 -4.00 -13.27
CA LEU A 11 12.26 -3.21 -12.13
C LEU A 11 13.27 -4.04 -11.34
N ALA A 12 14.49 -3.52 -11.16
CA ALA A 12 15.59 -4.22 -10.48
C ALA A 12 15.89 -5.64 -11.05
N GLY A 13 15.61 -5.87 -12.33
CA GLY A 13 15.76 -7.18 -12.99
C GLY A 13 14.59 -8.14 -12.78
N ILE A 14 13.47 -7.68 -12.23
CA ILE A 14 12.23 -8.45 -12.05
C ILE A 14 11.20 -7.96 -13.08
N ASP A 15 10.60 -8.88 -13.83
CA ASP A 15 9.60 -8.52 -14.84
C ASP A 15 8.33 -8.00 -14.18
N LEU A 16 7.89 -6.81 -14.60
CA LEU A 16 6.61 -6.23 -14.20
C LEU A 16 5.57 -6.53 -15.28
N LYS A 17 4.51 -7.23 -14.88
CA LYS A 17 3.41 -7.64 -15.74
C LYS A 17 2.11 -7.00 -15.29
N LEU A 18 1.29 -6.57 -16.24
CA LEU A 18 -0.07 -6.11 -15.99
C LEU A 18 -1.07 -7.14 -16.51
N HIS A 19 -2.08 -7.45 -15.72
CA HIS A 19 -3.21 -8.25 -16.17
C HIS A 19 -4.05 -7.47 -17.20
N PHE A 20 -4.64 -8.16 -18.18
CA PHE A 20 -5.43 -7.52 -19.25
C PHE A 20 -6.62 -6.68 -18.77
N THR A 21 -7.08 -6.92 -17.53
CA THR A 21 -8.16 -6.17 -16.89
C THR A 21 -7.71 -4.86 -16.27
N PHE A 22 -6.41 -4.55 -16.27
CA PHE A 22 -5.87 -3.31 -15.72
C PHE A 22 -6.47 -2.04 -16.37
N PRO A 23 -6.63 -1.94 -17.71
CA PRO A 23 -7.25 -0.78 -18.34
C PRO A 23 -8.70 -0.54 -17.88
N LEU A 24 -9.42 -1.59 -17.46
CA LEU A 24 -10.77 -1.44 -16.91
C LEU A 24 -10.74 -0.61 -15.63
N VAL A 25 -9.78 -0.84 -14.72
CA VAL A 25 -9.69 -0.06 -13.47
C VAL A 25 -9.31 1.39 -13.75
N LEU A 26 -8.43 1.62 -14.73
CA LEU A 26 -8.11 2.99 -15.18
C LEU A 26 -9.35 3.69 -15.74
N ALA A 27 -10.14 2.99 -16.57
CA ALA A 27 -11.38 3.52 -17.12
C ALA A 27 -12.41 3.80 -16.01
N LEU A 28 -12.55 2.93 -15.02
CA LEU A 28 -13.45 3.16 -13.88
C LEU A 28 -13.04 4.39 -13.06
N GLY A 29 -11.75 4.56 -12.77
CA GLY A 29 -11.25 5.77 -12.10
C GLY A 29 -11.50 7.04 -12.92
N ALA A 30 -11.26 6.97 -14.23
CA ALA A 30 -11.52 8.07 -15.14
C ALA A 30 -13.01 8.42 -15.22
N LEU A 31 -13.89 7.43 -15.33
CA LEU A 31 -15.34 7.66 -15.38
C LEU A 31 -15.87 8.22 -14.06
N GLN A 32 -15.37 7.71 -12.93
CA GLN A 32 -15.77 8.17 -11.59
C GLN A 32 -15.55 9.67 -11.44
N TRP A 33 -14.35 10.18 -11.73
CA TRP A 33 -14.09 11.62 -11.61
C TRP A 33 -14.56 12.43 -12.82
N GLY A 34 -14.52 11.84 -14.01
CA GLY A 34 -14.90 12.50 -15.25
C GLY A 34 -16.39 12.80 -15.34
N SER A 35 -17.24 11.97 -14.73
CA SER A 35 -18.68 12.21 -14.66
C SER A 35 -19.03 13.54 -13.96
N ALA A 36 -18.24 13.94 -12.95
CA ALA A 36 -18.45 15.17 -12.19
C ALA A 36 -17.61 16.36 -12.67
N HIS A 37 -16.42 16.13 -13.26
CA HIS A 37 -15.44 17.19 -13.57
C HIS A 37 -14.96 17.18 -15.03
N GLY A 38 -15.67 16.49 -15.93
CA GLY A 38 -15.35 16.43 -17.36
C GLY A 38 -13.99 15.79 -17.67
N GLY A 39 -13.36 16.18 -18.77
CA GLY A 39 -12.11 15.59 -19.23
C GLY A 39 -10.95 15.71 -18.23
N ALA A 40 -10.86 16.84 -17.51
CA ALA A 40 -9.84 17.03 -16.47
C ALA A 40 -10.04 16.07 -15.28
N GLY A 41 -11.30 15.85 -14.87
CA GLY A 41 -11.63 14.82 -13.89
C GLY A 41 -11.22 13.43 -14.35
N ALA A 42 -11.53 13.10 -15.60
CA ALA A 42 -11.18 11.80 -16.15
C ALA A 42 -9.66 11.54 -16.14
N LEU A 43 -8.87 12.54 -16.54
CA LEU A 43 -7.42 12.46 -16.48
C LEU A 43 -6.93 12.31 -15.02
N PHE A 44 -7.46 13.10 -14.09
CA PHE A 44 -7.11 13.00 -12.68
C PHE A 44 -7.39 11.60 -12.13
N GLY A 45 -8.58 11.05 -12.37
CA GLY A 45 -8.96 9.72 -11.91
C GLY A 45 -8.08 8.61 -12.49
N ALA A 46 -7.73 8.70 -13.77
CA ALA A 46 -6.81 7.76 -14.40
C ALA A 46 -5.39 7.84 -13.79
N LEU A 47 -4.86 9.05 -13.58
CA LEU A 47 -3.56 9.27 -12.95
C LEU A 47 -3.53 8.81 -11.50
N LEU A 48 -4.61 9.04 -10.74
CA LEU A 48 -4.76 8.56 -9.38
C LEU A 48 -4.71 7.03 -9.33
N MET A 49 -5.43 6.34 -10.23
CA MET A 49 -5.37 4.87 -10.31
C MET A 49 -3.97 4.38 -10.67
N LEU A 50 -3.31 5.01 -11.65
CA LEU A 50 -1.92 4.69 -11.99
C LEU A 50 -0.97 4.89 -10.80
N ALA A 51 -1.14 5.98 -10.03
CA ALA A 51 -0.34 6.24 -8.84
C ALA A 51 -0.57 5.18 -7.75
N LEU A 52 -1.83 4.80 -7.48
CA LEU A 52 -2.17 3.77 -6.51
C LEU A 52 -1.56 2.41 -6.88
N PHE A 53 -1.67 2.01 -8.15
CA PHE A 53 -1.01 0.78 -8.64
C PHE A 53 0.50 0.89 -8.69
N GLY A 54 1.05 2.08 -8.92
CA GLY A 54 2.48 2.37 -8.74
C GLY A 54 2.93 2.09 -7.32
N CYS A 55 2.17 2.53 -6.31
CA CYS A 55 2.43 2.21 -4.91
C CYS A 55 2.36 0.69 -4.64
N VAL A 56 1.35 0.01 -5.16
CA VAL A 56 1.25 -1.46 -5.04
C VAL A 56 2.44 -2.17 -5.70
N ALA A 57 2.88 -1.72 -6.88
CA ALA A 57 4.05 -2.28 -7.54
C ALA A 57 5.32 -2.10 -6.70
N LEU A 58 5.51 -0.92 -6.10
CA LEU A 58 6.63 -0.64 -5.21
C LEU A 58 6.54 -1.46 -3.89
N HIS A 59 5.34 -1.68 -3.37
CA HIS A 59 5.09 -2.56 -2.21
C HIS A 59 5.56 -3.99 -2.50
N GLU A 60 5.10 -4.57 -3.60
CA GLU A 60 5.52 -5.92 -4.04
C GLU A 60 7.02 -5.98 -4.34
N LEU A 61 7.58 -4.91 -4.90
CA LEU A 61 9.02 -4.80 -5.11
C LEU A 61 9.79 -4.79 -3.79
N GLY A 62 9.26 -4.17 -2.73
CA GLY A 62 9.82 -4.21 -1.38
C GLY A 62 9.96 -5.65 -0.86
N HIS A 63 8.90 -6.45 -0.95
CA HIS A 63 8.94 -7.87 -0.63
C HIS A 63 9.98 -8.63 -1.46
N ALA A 64 9.99 -8.41 -2.77
CA ALA A 64 10.90 -9.08 -3.68
C ALA A 64 12.37 -8.75 -3.41
N LEU A 65 12.69 -7.48 -3.16
CA LEU A 65 14.05 -7.03 -2.84
C LEU A 65 14.52 -7.56 -1.48
N ALA A 66 13.65 -7.62 -0.48
CA ALA A 66 13.97 -8.22 0.81
C ALA A 66 14.24 -9.73 0.68
N ALA A 67 13.40 -10.45 -0.07
CA ALA A 67 13.59 -11.88 -0.32
C ALA A 67 14.90 -12.17 -1.06
N ARG A 68 15.30 -11.30 -2.01
CA ARG A 68 16.59 -11.40 -2.69
C ARG A 68 17.78 -11.32 -1.75
N ARG A 69 17.70 -10.57 -0.64
CA ARG A 69 18.77 -10.52 0.37
C ARG A 69 18.95 -11.85 1.10
N PHE A 70 17.90 -12.66 1.18
CA PHE A 70 17.95 -14.03 1.71
C PHE A 70 18.22 -15.08 0.63
N GLY A 71 18.67 -14.65 -0.57
CA GLY A 71 19.00 -15.53 -1.68
C GLY A 71 17.78 -16.17 -2.35
N ILE A 72 16.57 -15.64 -2.14
CA ILE A 72 15.33 -16.11 -2.76
C ILE A 72 15.06 -15.23 -3.98
N PRO A 73 15.27 -15.75 -5.21
CA PRO A 73 15.02 -14.96 -6.41
C PRO A 73 13.52 -14.80 -6.66
N THR A 74 13.13 -13.63 -7.16
CA THR A 74 11.77 -13.32 -7.62
C THR A 74 11.76 -13.35 -9.15
N ARG A 75 10.80 -14.06 -9.73
CA ARG A 75 10.68 -14.21 -11.19
C ARG A 75 9.97 -13.03 -11.83
N GLU A 76 8.80 -12.68 -11.29
CA GLU A 76 7.94 -11.65 -11.87
C GLU A 76 7.03 -11.05 -10.79
N ILE A 77 6.59 -9.82 -11.03
CA ILE A 77 5.53 -9.15 -10.27
C ILE A 77 4.36 -8.97 -11.23
N VAL A 78 3.19 -9.45 -10.82
CA VAL A 78 1.96 -9.33 -11.61
C VAL A 78 0.98 -8.42 -10.88
N LEU A 79 0.55 -7.34 -11.53
CA LEU A 79 -0.50 -6.47 -11.02
C LEU A 79 -1.86 -6.90 -11.56
N PHE A 80 -2.81 -7.01 -10.64
CA PHE A 80 -4.22 -7.34 -10.88
C PHE A 80 -5.09 -6.15 -10.45
N PRO A 81 -6.35 -6.07 -10.89
CA PRO A 81 -7.28 -5.03 -10.42
C PRO A 81 -7.43 -4.90 -8.91
N LEU A 82 -7.17 -5.97 -8.15
CA LEU A 82 -7.33 -6.01 -6.70
C LEU A 82 -6.01 -5.80 -5.94
N GLY A 83 -4.86 -5.76 -6.61
CA GLY A 83 -3.56 -5.68 -5.94
C GLY A 83 -2.39 -6.16 -6.80
N GLY A 84 -1.30 -6.61 -6.17
CA GLY A 84 -0.14 -7.17 -6.84
C GLY A 84 0.29 -8.47 -6.18
N VAL A 85 1.05 -9.29 -6.91
CA VAL A 85 1.69 -10.48 -6.34
C VAL A 85 3.10 -10.61 -6.90
N ALA A 86 4.10 -10.68 -6.02
CA ALA A 86 5.47 -11.09 -6.35
C ALA A 86 5.62 -12.62 -6.38
N LEU A 87 5.98 -13.18 -7.53
CA LEU A 87 6.22 -14.62 -7.69
C LEU A 87 7.66 -14.96 -7.28
N LEU A 88 7.81 -15.40 -6.03
CA LEU A 88 9.06 -15.91 -5.48
C LEU A 88 9.33 -17.33 -5.99
N ALA A 89 10.60 -17.65 -6.26
CA ALA A 89 10.98 -18.98 -6.76
C ALA A 89 10.80 -20.09 -5.72
N ARG A 90 10.79 -19.73 -4.43
CA ARG A 90 10.57 -20.63 -3.29
C ARG A 90 10.16 -19.81 -2.06
N SER A 91 9.56 -20.46 -1.07
CA SER A 91 9.26 -19.87 0.23
C SER A 91 10.52 -19.65 1.07
N ALA A 92 10.43 -18.73 2.04
CA ALA A 92 11.45 -18.54 3.07
C ALA A 92 11.64 -19.82 3.90
N ARG A 93 12.86 -20.05 4.39
CA ARG A 93 13.18 -21.27 5.16
C ARG A 93 13.08 -21.05 6.66
N ARG A 94 13.28 -19.81 7.11
CA ARG A 94 13.28 -19.44 8.53
C ARG A 94 12.14 -18.45 8.81
N PRO A 95 11.42 -18.57 9.93
CA PRO A 95 10.37 -17.63 10.32
C PRO A 95 10.84 -16.16 10.35
N ALA A 96 12.09 -15.92 10.75
CA ALA A 96 12.66 -14.58 10.78
C ALA A 96 12.81 -13.97 9.37
N GLU A 97 13.17 -14.77 8.36
CA GLU A 97 13.26 -14.31 6.96
C GLU A 97 11.87 -13.91 6.46
N GLU A 98 10.88 -14.76 6.72
CA GLU A 98 9.48 -14.51 6.37
C GLU A 98 8.96 -13.23 7.01
N PHE A 99 9.25 -13.01 8.30
CA PHE A 99 8.89 -11.79 9.01
C PHE A 99 9.49 -10.53 8.36
N TRP A 100 10.79 -10.53 8.06
CA TRP A 100 11.44 -9.37 7.43
C TRP A 100 10.95 -9.13 6.01
N ILE A 101 10.70 -10.19 5.24
CA ILE A 101 10.11 -10.08 3.91
C ILE A 101 8.72 -9.46 4.04
N ALA A 102 7.86 -9.98 4.91
CA ALA A 102 6.49 -9.50 5.10
C ALA A 102 6.43 -8.04 5.58
N LEU A 103 7.43 -7.56 6.31
CA LEU A 103 7.49 -6.15 6.73
C LEU A 103 7.99 -5.21 5.62
N ALA A 104 8.78 -5.72 4.67
CA ALA A 104 9.44 -4.90 3.67
C ALA A 104 8.45 -4.16 2.74
N GLY A 105 7.40 -4.82 2.27
CA GLY A 105 6.35 -4.17 1.46
C GLY A 105 5.65 -3.03 2.20
N PRO A 106 5.08 -3.27 3.40
CA PRO A 106 4.51 -2.22 4.24
C PRO A 106 5.47 -1.05 4.52
N ALA A 107 6.75 -1.33 4.79
CA ALA A 107 7.76 -0.30 5.01
C ALA A 107 7.95 0.61 3.78
N VAL A 108 7.86 0.06 2.56
CA VAL A 108 7.88 0.87 1.33
C VAL A 108 6.68 1.82 1.28
N ASN A 109 5.47 1.37 1.64
CA ASN A 109 4.30 2.26 1.68
C ASN A 109 4.45 3.38 2.70
N VAL A 110 5.00 3.08 3.89
CA VAL A 110 5.29 4.09 4.92
C VAL A 110 6.31 5.11 4.39
N ALA A 111 7.36 4.65 3.69
CA ALA A 111 8.34 5.55 3.08
C ALA A 111 7.73 6.44 1.99
N ILE A 112 6.85 5.89 1.14
CA ILE A 112 6.11 6.65 0.13
C ILE A 112 5.21 7.71 0.82
N ALA A 113 4.46 7.31 1.85
CA ALA A 113 3.59 8.23 2.59
C ALA A 113 4.39 9.37 3.24
N ALA A 114 5.53 9.05 3.88
CA ALA A 114 6.41 10.05 4.47
C ALA A 114 7.00 11.02 3.43
N LEU A 115 7.42 10.49 2.27
CA LEU A 115 7.93 11.30 1.16
C LEU A 115 6.84 12.23 0.60
N LEU A 116 5.63 11.71 0.37
CA LEU A 116 4.50 12.50 -0.09
C LEU A 116 4.13 13.58 0.93
N ALA A 117 4.11 13.25 2.22
CA ALA A 117 3.84 14.23 3.27
C ALA A 117 4.89 15.36 3.26
N LEU A 118 6.18 15.02 3.13
CA LEU A 118 7.25 16.00 3.04
C LEU A 118 7.11 16.90 1.79
N VAL A 119 6.88 16.30 0.62
CA VAL A 119 6.77 17.04 -0.66
C VAL A 119 5.54 17.94 -0.67
N LEU A 120 4.43 17.50 -0.07
CA LEU A 120 3.19 18.28 0.01
C LEU A 120 3.15 19.25 1.19
N GLY A 121 4.19 19.28 2.03
CA GLY A 121 4.22 20.12 3.23
C GLY A 121 3.17 19.73 4.28
N LEU A 122 2.71 18.48 4.28
CA LEU A 122 1.77 17.97 5.26
C LEU A 122 2.52 17.73 6.58
N ALA A 123 2.19 18.52 7.60
CA ALA A 123 2.55 18.17 8.96
C ALA A 123 1.85 16.84 9.32
N PRO A 124 2.48 15.95 10.12
CA PRO A 124 1.78 14.78 10.64
C PRO A 124 0.52 15.28 11.33
N ALA A 125 -0.64 14.94 10.77
CA ALA A 125 -1.91 15.22 11.41
C ALA A 125 -1.82 14.55 12.78
N ALA A 126 -1.90 15.34 13.85
CA ALA A 126 -2.03 14.81 15.18
C ALA A 126 -3.14 13.76 15.13
N LEU A 127 -2.87 12.55 15.64
CA LEU A 127 -3.85 11.47 15.67
C LEU A 127 -5.21 12.04 16.09
N PRO A 128 -6.31 11.72 15.38
CA PRO A 128 -7.62 12.24 15.71
C PRO A 128 -7.84 12.14 17.22
N GLY A 129 -8.26 13.25 17.82
CA GLY A 129 -8.31 13.49 19.26
C GLY A 129 -9.15 12.51 20.08
N GLU A 130 -9.70 11.46 19.46
CA GLU A 130 -10.30 10.27 20.07
C GLU A 130 -9.32 9.61 21.06
N ALA A 131 -8.04 9.48 20.70
CA ALA A 131 -7.00 8.96 21.60
C ALA A 131 -6.66 9.94 22.73
N SER A 132 -6.73 11.25 22.45
CA SER A 132 -6.53 12.30 23.44
C SER A 132 -7.71 12.40 24.43
N GLY A 133 -8.92 12.07 23.99
CA GLY A 133 -10.13 11.99 24.80
C GLY A 133 -10.11 10.84 25.79
N LEU A 134 -9.62 9.66 25.38
CA LEU A 134 -9.43 8.50 26.26
C LEU A 134 -8.38 8.73 27.36
N LEU A 135 -7.31 9.47 27.06
CA LEU A 135 -6.28 9.83 28.05
C LEU A 135 -6.74 10.95 29.00
N ARG A 136 -7.68 11.80 28.57
CA ARG A 136 -8.32 12.86 29.39
C ARG A 136 -9.58 12.42 30.13
N ALA A 137 -10.17 11.29 29.80
CA ALA A 137 -11.33 10.73 30.49
C ALA A 137 -10.95 9.99 31.79
N ALA A 138 -9.66 9.86 32.11
CA ALA A 138 -9.18 9.29 33.36
C ALA A 138 -8.76 10.34 34.43
N PRO A 139 -9.65 11.27 34.87
CA PRO A 139 -9.56 11.83 36.20
C PRO A 139 -10.89 11.60 36.92
N GLY A 140 -11.00 10.46 37.59
CA GLY A 140 -12.21 10.08 38.32
C GLY A 140 -12.09 8.71 38.95
N GLY A 141 -11.05 8.47 39.75
CA GLY A 141 -11.09 7.35 40.70
C GLY A 141 -12.30 7.55 41.63
N PRO A 142 -12.98 6.46 42.05
CA PRO A 142 -14.17 6.58 42.89
C PRO A 142 -13.85 7.33 44.19
N SER A 143 -14.53 8.45 44.41
CA SER A 143 -14.49 9.16 45.69
C SER A 143 -15.25 8.34 46.74
N LEU A 144 -14.55 7.91 47.80
CA LEU A 144 -15.12 7.19 48.95
C LEU A 144 -15.71 8.16 50.00
N PRO A 145 -16.97 8.62 49.87
CA PRO A 145 -17.74 8.82 51.11
C PRO A 145 -19.23 8.43 51.05
N SER A 146 -19.74 7.73 50.04
CA SER A 146 -21.18 7.38 49.95
C SER A 146 -21.58 6.06 50.66
N PHE A 147 -20.80 5.56 51.62
CA PHE A 147 -21.10 4.32 52.37
C PHE A 147 -21.45 4.53 53.85
N LEU A 148 -21.75 5.76 54.27
CA LEU A 148 -22.28 6.04 55.60
C LEU A 148 -23.52 6.93 55.49
N HIS A 149 -24.64 6.33 55.12
CA HIS A 149 -25.96 6.66 55.66
C HIS A 149 -26.97 5.56 55.35
#